data_AF-A0A2E8CD10-F1
#
_entry.id   AF-A0A2E8CD10-F1
#
_cell.length_a   1.000
_cell.length_b   1.000
_cell.length_c   1.000
_cell.angle_alpha   90.00
_cell.angle_beta   90.00
_cell.angle_gamma   90.00
#
_symmetry.space_group_name_H-M   'P 1'
#
loop_
_entity.id
_entity.type
_entity.pdbx_description
1 polymer ?
#
loop_
_entity_poly.entity_id
_entity_poly.type
_entity_poly.pdbx_seq_one_letter_code
_entity_poly.pdbx_strand_id
1 'polypeptide(L)'
;MKNQQNHFILRGLRSIRKVTKFSEVSILRNGLLFVFIASLASFIAAQEEAGSLPALDVETLYSPLSSEPVHGETAANLLKELKDKHYSGIIFDDNFSSIIFDKYLDNLDGSKLYLLKNDIDEIALYRYRLDDTLQAGSVEPGFAIYNIYYKRLLERLIYAV
;
A
#
# COMPACT_ATOMS: atom_id res chain seq x y z
N MET A 1 68.91 31.02 -37.79
CA MET A 1 69.46 31.73 -38.97
C MET A 1 68.29 32.30 -39.76
N LYS A 2 68.33 33.63 -40.00
CA LYS A 2 67.75 34.47 -41.08
C LYS A 2 66.55 33.88 -41.87
N ASN A 3 65.50 34.61 -42.21
CA ASN A 3 65.56 35.81 -43.05
C ASN A 3 64.12 36.32 -43.28
N GLN A 4 63.87 37.62 -43.07
CA GLN A 4 63.50 38.61 -44.11
C GLN A 4 62.00 38.70 -44.44
N GLN A 5 61.35 39.82 -44.08
CA GLN A 5 61.30 41.15 -44.74
C GLN A 5 60.20 41.19 -45.82
N ASN A 6 59.40 42.26 -45.78
CA ASN A 6 58.61 42.94 -46.83
C ASN A 6 57.51 43.73 -46.09
N HIS A 7 57.72 44.96 -45.63
CA HIS A 7 57.82 46.25 -46.36
C HIS A 7 56.58 46.58 -47.21
N PHE A 8 56.17 47.86 -47.15
CA PHE A 8 55.24 48.59 -48.03
C PHE A 8 53.74 48.37 -47.69
N ILE A 9 52.82 49.34 -47.65
CA ILE A 9 52.86 50.79 -47.86
C ILE A 9 51.47 51.43 -47.52
N LEU A 10 51.49 52.70 -47.14
CA LEU A 10 50.49 53.79 -47.33
C LEU A 10 49.05 53.77 -46.75
N ARG A 11 48.77 54.94 -46.14
CA ARG A 11 47.64 55.87 -46.36
C ARG A 11 46.21 55.37 -46.08
N GLY A 12 45.64 56.02 -45.06
CA GLY A 12 44.40 56.77 -45.20
C GLY A 12 43.11 55.97 -45.17
N LEU A 13 42.25 56.21 -44.18
CA LEU A 13 41.07 57.07 -44.33
C LEU A 13 40.30 57.11 -43.01
N ARG A 14 40.11 58.36 -42.55
CA ARG A 14 38.87 58.91 -41.99
C ARG A 14 37.91 57.96 -41.26
N SER A 15 37.85 58.18 -39.95
CA SER A 15 36.62 58.50 -39.19
C SER A 15 35.40 57.60 -39.42
N ILE A 16 35.12 56.75 -38.43
CA ILE A 16 33.76 56.26 -38.19
C ILE A 16 33.27 56.85 -36.87
N ARG A 17 32.21 57.65 -37.02
CA ARG A 17 31.43 58.32 -35.98
C ARG A 17 30.58 57.28 -35.24
N LYS A 18 30.46 57.45 -33.92
CA LYS A 18 29.70 56.61 -32.97
C LYS A 18 28.30 56.24 -33.46
N VAL A 19 27.87 55.00 -33.17
CA VAL A 19 26.47 54.67 -32.89
C VAL A 19 26.42 53.77 -31.65
N THR A 20 25.94 54.34 -30.54
CA THR A 20 25.68 53.71 -29.25
C THR A 20 24.21 53.29 -29.19
N LYS A 21 23.92 51.99 -28.99
CA LYS A 21 22.74 51.44 -28.27
C LYS A 21 22.67 49.92 -28.43
N PHE A 22 23.25 49.14 -27.52
CA PHE A 22 23.03 47.68 -27.46
C PHE A 22 23.38 47.07 -26.09
N SER A 23 23.07 47.75 -24.97
CA SER A 23 23.47 47.29 -23.62
C SER A 23 22.36 47.15 -22.57
N GLU A 24 21.09 47.46 -22.89
CA GLU A 24 20.02 47.44 -21.85
C GLU A 24 19.18 46.15 -21.79
N VAL A 25 19.14 45.34 -22.86
CA VAL A 25 18.30 44.12 -22.90
C VAL A 25 18.97 42.89 -22.23
N SER A 26 20.28 42.91 -22.03
CA SER A 26 21.05 41.79 -21.44
C SER A 26 20.85 41.64 -19.93
N ILE A 27 20.60 42.73 -19.21
CA ILE A 27 20.46 42.75 -17.75
C ILE A 27 19.11 42.15 -17.33
N LEU A 28 18.03 42.45 -18.08
CA LEU A 28 16.69 41.92 -17.82
C LEU A 28 16.59 40.41 -18.13
N ARG A 29 17.29 39.93 -19.17
CA ARG A 29 17.29 38.50 -19.55
C ARG A 29 18.01 37.62 -18.52
N ASN A 30 19.09 38.12 -17.92
CA ASN A 30 19.86 37.38 -16.93
C ASN A 30 19.19 37.35 -15.55
N GLY A 31 18.44 38.39 -15.18
CA GLY A 31 17.63 38.41 -13.96
C GLY A 31 16.48 37.39 -13.99
N LEU A 32 15.83 37.23 -15.15
CA LEU A 32 14.72 36.29 -15.31
C LEU A 32 15.18 34.82 -15.25
N LEU A 33 16.38 34.52 -15.76
CA LEU A 33 17.01 33.19 -15.63
C LEU A 33 17.44 32.90 -14.18
N PHE A 34 17.92 33.92 -13.44
CA PHE A 34 18.28 33.76 -12.02
C PHE A 34 17.06 33.48 -11.15
N VAL A 35 15.92 34.14 -11.40
CA VAL A 35 14.65 33.86 -10.71
C VAL A 35 14.13 32.46 -11.06
N PHE A 36 14.33 32.01 -12.30
CA PHE A 36 13.94 30.67 -12.72
C PHE A 36 14.79 29.58 -12.04
N ILE A 37 16.11 29.81 -11.92
CA ILE A 37 17.03 28.90 -11.21
C ILE A 37 16.77 28.93 -9.69
N ALA A 38 16.45 30.08 -9.10
CA ALA A 38 16.10 30.19 -7.69
C ALA A 38 14.76 29.50 -7.38
N SER A 39 13.78 29.60 -8.29
CA SER A 39 12.51 28.86 -8.21
C SER A 39 12.73 27.35 -8.31
N LEU A 40 13.63 26.92 -9.19
CA LEU A 40 14.02 25.52 -9.33
C LEU A 40 14.77 25.00 -8.09
N ALA A 41 15.61 25.81 -7.46
CA ALA A 41 16.32 25.45 -6.23
C ALA A 41 15.36 25.26 -5.04
N SER A 42 14.34 26.10 -4.91
CA SER A 42 13.28 25.92 -3.91
C SER A 42 12.44 24.67 -4.17
N PHE A 43 12.25 24.28 -5.44
CA PHE A 43 11.57 23.03 -5.81
C PHE A 43 12.44 21.79 -5.53
N ILE A 44 13.76 21.89 -5.68
CA ILE A 44 14.70 20.81 -5.32
C ILE A 44 14.78 20.63 -3.80
N ALA A 45 14.80 21.71 -3.02
CA ALA A 45 14.76 21.62 -1.55
C ALA A 45 13.43 21.03 -1.03
N ALA A 46 12.31 21.24 -1.73
CA ALA A 46 11.05 20.57 -1.43
C ALA A 46 11.04 19.08 -1.81
N GLN A 47 12.00 18.63 -2.64
CA GLN A 47 12.20 17.23 -3.02
C GLN A 47 13.17 16.49 -2.06
N GLU A 48 13.67 17.18 -1.03
CA GLU A 48 14.49 16.60 0.05
C GLU A 48 13.70 16.28 1.32
N GLU A 49 12.37 16.28 1.27
CA GLU A 49 11.61 15.37 2.13
C GLU A 49 11.79 13.96 1.55
N ALA A 50 12.95 13.37 1.86
CA ALA A 50 13.13 11.93 1.85
C ALA A 50 12.15 11.37 2.90
N GLY A 51 10.87 11.30 2.52
CA GLY A 51 9.88 10.53 3.22
C GLY A 51 10.45 9.14 3.34
N SER A 52 10.88 8.78 4.55
CA SER A 52 11.30 7.43 4.86
C SER A 52 10.23 6.51 4.30
N LEU A 53 10.63 5.49 3.54
CA LEU A 53 9.69 4.41 3.19
C LEU A 53 8.99 4.04 4.50
N PRO A 54 7.65 4.06 4.57
CA PRO A 54 6.96 3.71 5.80
C PRO A 54 7.49 2.35 6.23
N ALA A 55 7.96 2.26 7.47
CA ALA A 55 8.37 0.98 8.01
C ALA A 55 7.19 0.03 7.80
N LEU A 56 7.46 -1.14 7.20
CA LEU A 56 6.48 -2.21 7.05
C LEU A 56 6.05 -2.62 8.46
N ASP A 57 4.94 -2.06 8.92
CA ASP A 57 4.44 -2.21 10.28
C ASP A 57 3.03 -2.79 10.28
N VAL A 58 2.82 -3.80 11.12
CA VAL A 58 1.57 -4.55 11.20
C VAL A 58 0.43 -3.61 11.55
N GLU A 59 0.64 -2.66 12.46
CA GLU A 59 -0.41 -1.75 12.94
C GLU A 59 -0.90 -0.81 11.83
N THR A 60 -0.06 -0.55 10.81
CA THR A 60 -0.47 0.26 9.64
C THR A 60 -1.20 -0.55 8.58
N LEU A 61 -0.93 -1.85 8.47
CA LEU A 61 -1.49 -2.74 7.44
C LEU A 61 -2.72 -3.51 7.92
N TYR A 62 -2.84 -3.71 9.24
CA TYR A 62 -3.93 -4.45 9.84
C TYR A 62 -5.17 -3.58 10.00
N SER A 63 -6.23 -3.94 9.27
CA SER A 63 -7.58 -3.42 9.45
C SER A 63 -8.52 -4.61 9.66
N PRO A 64 -9.20 -4.72 10.83
CA PRO A 64 -10.07 -5.84 11.10
C PRO A 64 -11.26 -5.82 10.14
N LEU A 65 -11.57 -6.99 9.58
CA LEU A 65 -12.76 -7.16 8.75
C LEU A 65 -14.01 -7.21 9.65
N SER A 66 -15.04 -6.47 9.24
CA SER A 66 -16.37 -6.53 9.82
C SER A 66 -17.31 -7.23 8.86
N SER A 67 -18.27 -7.96 9.41
CA SER A 67 -19.37 -8.48 8.60
C SER A 67 -20.34 -7.37 8.20
N GLU A 68 -21.06 -7.57 7.11
CA GLU A 68 -22.24 -6.79 6.74
C GLU A 68 -23.51 -7.58 7.11
N PRO A 69 -24.64 -6.92 7.39
CA PRO A 69 -25.88 -7.60 7.75
C PRO A 69 -26.32 -8.68 6.74
N VAL A 70 -26.05 -8.44 5.45
CA VAL A 70 -26.36 -9.38 4.36
C VAL A 70 -25.64 -10.73 4.51
N HIS A 71 -24.45 -10.77 5.11
CA HIS A 71 -23.71 -12.01 5.30
C HIS A 71 -24.41 -12.93 6.29
N GLY A 72 -24.93 -12.36 7.39
CA GLY A 72 -25.69 -13.06 8.39
C GLY A 72 -26.99 -13.68 7.85
N GLU A 73 -27.77 -12.85 7.14
CA GLU A 73 -29.00 -13.29 6.48
C GLU A 73 -28.74 -14.38 5.45
N THR A 74 -27.69 -14.22 4.64
CA THR A 74 -27.29 -15.20 3.63
C THR A 74 -26.88 -16.53 4.28
N ALA A 75 -26.09 -16.48 5.35
CA ALA A 75 -25.66 -17.67 6.08
C ALA A 75 -26.84 -18.45 6.66
N ALA A 76 -27.78 -17.77 7.32
CA ALA A 76 -28.99 -18.41 7.85
C ALA A 76 -29.86 -19.03 6.75
N ASN A 77 -30.02 -18.34 5.61
CA ASN A 77 -30.75 -18.86 4.47
C ASN A 77 -30.08 -20.10 3.87
N LEU A 78 -28.76 -20.09 3.70
CA LEU A 78 -28.00 -21.26 3.23
C LEU A 78 -28.14 -22.45 4.18
N LEU A 79 -28.10 -22.20 5.49
CA LEU A 79 -28.26 -23.24 6.50
C LEU A 79 -29.64 -23.90 6.41
N LYS A 80 -30.69 -23.08 6.27
CA LYS A 80 -32.06 -23.56 6.07
C LYS A 80 -32.20 -24.38 4.79
N GLU A 81 -31.65 -23.90 3.69
CA GLU A 81 -31.66 -24.59 2.40
C GLU A 81 -30.92 -25.94 2.45
N LEU A 82 -29.77 -25.99 3.12
CA LEU A 82 -29.05 -27.23 3.37
C LEU A 82 -29.85 -28.19 4.26
N LYS A 83 -30.52 -27.67 5.29
CA LYS A 83 -31.39 -28.49 6.15
C LYS A 83 -32.53 -29.13 5.38
N ASP A 84 -33.22 -28.34 4.57
CA ASP A 84 -34.49 -28.73 3.94
C ASP A 84 -34.28 -29.52 2.64
N LYS A 85 -33.18 -29.27 1.91
CA LYS A 85 -32.96 -29.82 0.56
C LYS A 85 -31.81 -30.82 0.46
N HIS A 86 -30.93 -30.92 1.45
CA HIS A 86 -29.80 -31.84 1.37
C HIS A 86 -30.23 -33.29 1.62
N TYR A 87 -29.94 -34.17 0.66
CA TYR A 87 -30.38 -35.57 0.67
C TYR A 87 -30.01 -36.34 1.95
N SER A 88 -28.84 -36.07 2.53
CA SER A 88 -28.32 -36.79 3.69
C SER A 88 -28.96 -36.39 5.04
N GLY A 89 -29.86 -35.40 5.08
CA GLY A 89 -30.46 -34.90 6.32
C GLY A 89 -29.41 -34.41 7.32
N ILE A 90 -28.98 -33.16 7.17
CA ILE A 90 -27.92 -32.59 8.03
C ILE A 90 -28.54 -32.13 9.34
N ILE A 91 -27.92 -32.52 10.46
CA ILE A 91 -28.22 -32.01 11.80
C ILE A 91 -27.20 -30.91 12.12
N PHE A 92 -27.69 -29.74 12.51
CA PHE A 92 -26.88 -28.61 12.94
C PHE A 92 -26.86 -28.60 14.46
N ASP A 93 -25.79 -29.15 15.03
CA ASP A 93 -25.53 -29.30 16.46
C ASP A 93 -24.05 -29.03 16.79
N ASP A 94 -23.67 -29.19 18.06
CA ASP A 94 -22.29 -29.06 18.55
C ASP A 94 -21.28 -29.92 17.74
N ASN A 95 -21.69 -31.09 17.25
CA ASN A 95 -20.82 -31.97 16.48
C ASN A 95 -20.60 -31.42 15.06
N PHE A 96 -21.64 -30.91 14.41
CA PHE A 96 -21.51 -30.15 13.16
C PHE A 96 -20.57 -28.95 13.34
N SER A 97 -20.75 -28.19 14.42
CA SER A 97 -19.90 -27.05 14.76
C SER A 97 -18.44 -27.44 14.88
N SER A 98 -18.13 -28.52 15.61
CA SER A 98 -16.75 -28.98 15.77
C SER A 98 -16.12 -29.37 14.43
N ILE A 99 -16.88 -30.04 13.55
CA ILE A 99 -16.38 -30.46 12.23
C ILE A 99 -16.11 -29.25 11.33
N ILE A 100 -17.02 -28.27 11.30
CA ILE A 100 -16.85 -27.05 10.52
C ILE A 100 -15.71 -26.21 11.06
N PHE A 101 -15.57 -26.10 12.37
CA PHE A 101 -14.47 -25.40 13.03
C PHE A 101 -13.12 -25.97 12.59
N ASP A 102 -12.93 -27.29 12.68
CA ASP A 102 -11.68 -27.94 12.27
C ASP A 102 -11.40 -27.73 10.77
N LYS A 103 -12.41 -27.89 9.92
CA LYS A 103 -12.29 -27.63 8.47
C LYS A 103 -11.93 -26.19 8.17
N TYR A 104 -12.49 -25.25 8.92
CA TYR A 104 -12.22 -23.83 8.74
C TYR A 104 -10.77 -23.50 9.11
N LEU A 105 -10.28 -24.03 10.22
CA LEU A 105 -8.86 -23.86 10.60
C LEU A 105 -7.92 -24.52 9.60
N ASP A 106 -8.23 -25.71 9.09
CA ASP A 106 -7.44 -26.35 8.05
C ASP A 106 -7.41 -25.52 6.75
N ASN A 107 -8.51 -24.86 6.39
CA ASN A 107 -8.55 -23.97 5.23
C ASN A 107 -7.74 -22.68 5.43
N LEU A 108 -7.65 -22.16 6.66
CA LEU A 108 -6.87 -20.96 6.97
C LEU A 108 -5.37 -21.27 7.13
N ASP A 109 -5.03 -22.27 7.92
CA ASP A 109 -3.65 -22.60 8.29
C ASP A 109 -3.42 -24.13 8.38
N GLY A 110 -3.74 -24.86 7.32
CA GLY A 110 -3.53 -26.31 7.26
C GLY A 110 -2.05 -26.75 7.39
N SER A 111 -1.10 -25.86 7.10
CA SER A 111 0.34 -26.10 7.33
C SER A 111 0.80 -25.73 8.75
N LYS A 112 -0.07 -25.11 9.56
CA LYS A 112 0.17 -24.70 10.94
C LYS A 112 1.40 -23.81 11.10
N LEU A 113 1.52 -22.82 10.21
CA LEU A 113 2.66 -21.91 10.12
C LEU A 113 2.40 -20.54 10.74
N TYR A 114 1.13 -20.17 10.96
CA TYR A 114 0.73 -18.81 11.33
C TYR A 114 0.11 -18.73 12.72
N LEU A 115 -0.85 -19.62 13.02
CA LEU A 115 -1.59 -19.57 14.28
C LEU A 115 -0.76 -20.11 15.44
N LEU A 116 -0.73 -19.37 16.55
CA LEU A 116 -0.07 -19.80 17.78
C LEU A 116 -1.03 -20.62 18.65
N LYS A 117 -0.48 -21.40 19.58
CA LYS A 117 -1.29 -22.16 20.55
C LYS A 117 -2.25 -21.26 21.33
N ASN A 118 -1.81 -20.08 21.75
CA ASN A 118 -2.66 -19.12 22.46
C ASN A 118 -3.84 -18.66 21.60
N ASP A 119 -3.63 -18.44 20.31
CA ASP A 119 -4.68 -18.05 19.38
C ASP A 119 -5.70 -19.18 19.22
N ILE A 120 -5.22 -20.43 19.11
CA ILE A 120 -6.07 -21.64 19.08
C ILE A 120 -6.91 -21.76 20.36
N ASP A 121 -6.31 -21.50 21.52
CA ASP A 121 -6.98 -21.55 22.81
C ASP A 121 -8.08 -20.47 22.90
N GLU A 122 -7.87 -19.29 22.32
CA GLU A 122 -8.87 -18.21 22.23
C GLU A 122 -10.04 -18.55 21.30
N ILE A 123 -9.75 -19.03 20.09
CA ILE A 123 -10.80 -19.36 19.10
C ILE A 123 -11.55 -20.64 19.45
N ALA A 124 -10.99 -21.52 20.29
CA ALA A 124 -11.65 -22.75 20.75
C ALA A 124 -13.00 -22.48 21.44
N LEU A 125 -13.23 -21.26 21.95
CA LEU A 125 -14.51 -20.81 22.50
C LEU A 125 -15.68 -20.94 21.51
N TYR A 126 -15.41 -20.87 20.21
CA TYR A 126 -16.42 -20.98 19.16
C TYR A 126 -16.69 -22.41 18.70
N ARG A 127 -15.85 -23.38 19.08
CA ARG A 127 -15.84 -24.75 18.53
C ARG A 127 -17.19 -25.45 18.53
N TYR A 128 -18.02 -25.21 19.55
CA TYR A 128 -19.33 -25.84 19.73
C TYR A 128 -20.48 -24.83 19.68
N ARG A 129 -20.29 -23.64 19.09
CA ARG A 129 -21.30 -22.57 19.07
C ARG A 129 -21.57 -22.03 17.67
N LEU A 130 -20.88 -22.54 16.66
CA LEU A 130 -20.99 -22.03 15.29
C LEU A 130 -22.41 -22.26 14.74
N ASP A 131 -22.99 -23.43 14.96
CA ASP A 131 -24.34 -23.79 14.59
C ASP A 131 -25.38 -22.84 15.20
N ASP A 132 -25.28 -22.54 16.49
CA ASP A 132 -26.16 -21.58 17.16
C ASP A 132 -26.05 -20.18 16.53
N THR A 133 -24.81 -19.70 16.35
CA THR A 133 -24.59 -18.35 15.78
C THR A 133 -25.06 -18.25 14.33
N LEU A 134 -24.80 -19.26 13.50
CA LEU A 134 -25.22 -19.29 12.11
C LEU A 134 -26.74 -19.41 11.98
N GLN A 135 -27.40 -20.20 12.85
CA GLN A 135 -28.86 -20.27 12.90
C GLN A 135 -29.48 -18.93 13.33
N ALA A 136 -28.80 -18.19 14.21
CA ALA A 136 -29.18 -16.83 14.59
C ALA A 136 -28.84 -15.76 13.53
N GLY A 137 -28.24 -16.15 12.40
CA GLY A 137 -27.81 -15.22 11.35
C GLY A 137 -26.62 -14.36 11.74
N SER A 138 -25.78 -14.82 12.67
CA SER A 138 -24.52 -14.16 13.05
C SER A 138 -23.33 -14.92 12.47
N VAL A 139 -22.52 -14.22 11.68
CA VAL A 139 -21.26 -14.74 11.12
C VAL A 139 -20.03 -14.23 11.89
N GLU A 140 -20.24 -13.50 12.99
CA GLU A 140 -19.19 -12.86 13.78
C GLU A 140 -18.09 -13.81 14.25
N PRO A 141 -18.37 -15.06 14.69
CA PRO A 141 -17.31 -16.00 15.03
C PRO A 141 -16.32 -16.25 13.89
N GLY A 142 -16.81 -16.36 12.66
CA GLY A 142 -15.96 -16.58 11.48
C GLY A 142 -15.03 -15.38 11.23
N PHE A 143 -15.57 -14.16 11.32
CA PHE A 143 -14.79 -12.94 11.18
C PHE A 143 -13.77 -12.77 12.30
N ALA A 144 -14.13 -13.07 13.55
CA ALA A 144 -13.22 -13.03 14.68
C ALA A 144 -12.02 -13.97 14.48
N ILE A 145 -12.27 -15.22 14.09
CA ILE A 145 -11.20 -16.19 13.80
C ILE A 145 -10.33 -15.71 12.63
N TYR A 146 -10.95 -15.24 11.54
CA TYR A 146 -10.21 -14.75 10.38
C TYR A 146 -9.32 -13.56 10.72
N ASN A 147 -9.80 -12.63 11.54
CA ASN A 147 -9.06 -11.43 11.91
C ASN A 147 -7.81 -11.74 12.74
N ILE A 148 -7.85 -12.80 13.57
CA ILE A 148 -6.66 -13.29 14.28
C ILE A 148 -5.65 -13.87 13.28
N TYR A 149 -6.11 -14.74 12.38
CA TYR A 149 -5.27 -15.29 11.32
C TYR A 149 -4.66 -14.21 10.44
N TYR A 150 -5.45 -13.22 10.02
CA TYR A 150 -5.03 -12.11 9.18
C TYR A 150 -3.90 -11.30 9.84
N LYS A 151 -4.01 -11.04 11.14
CA LYS A 151 -2.95 -10.38 11.90
C LYS A 151 -1.66 -11.21 11.89
N ARG A 152 -1.74 -12.51 12.19
CA ARG A 152 -0.57 -13.42 12.19
C ARG A 152 0.08 -13.55 10.81
N LEU A 153 -0.72 -13.55 9.75
CA LEU A 153 -0.23 -13.58 8.38
C LEU A 153 0.61 -12.33 8.09
N LEU A 154 0.12 -11.14 8.44
CA LEU A 154 0.87 -9.88 8.25
C LEU A 154 2.16 -9.87 9.06
N GLU A 155 2.11 -10.27 10.33
CA GLU A 155 3.31 -10.40 11.19
C GLU A 155 4.37 -11.30 10.54
N ARG A 156 3.95 -12.42 9.94
CA ARG A 156 4.86 -13.36 9.28
C ARG A 156 5.45 -12.80 7.98
N LEU A 157 4.64 -12.10 7.19
CA LEU A 157 5.10 -11.49 5.93
C LEU A 157 6.12 -10.38 6.20
N ILE A 158 5.87 -9.52 7.19
CA ILE A 158 6.80 -8.46 7.57
C ILE A 158 8.11 -9.03 8.08
N TYR A 159 8.08 -10.12 8.86
CA TYR A 159 9.30 -10.78 9.32
C TYR A 159 10.13 -11.41 8.19
N ALA A 160 9.50 -11.81 7.09
CA ALA A 160 10.16 -12.50 5.98
C ALA A 160 10.83 -11.57 4.95
N VAL A 161 10.49 -10.28 4.96
CA VAL A 161 11.03 -9.23 4.09
C VAL A 161 12.26 -8.59 4.74
#